data_AF-A0A973J9A7-F1
#
_entry.id   AF-A0A973J9A7-F1
#
_cell.length_a   1.000
_cell.length_b   1.000
_cell.length_c   1.000
_cell.angle_alpha   90.00
_cell.angle_beta   90.00
_cell.angle_gamma   90.00
#
_symmetry.space_group_name_H-M   'P 1'
#
loop_
_entity.id
_entity.type
_entity.pdbx_description
1 polymer ?
#
loop_
_entity_poly.entity_id
_entity_poly.type
_entity_poly.pdbx_seq_one_letter_code
_entity_poly.pdbx_strand_id
1 'polypeptide(L)'
;MTQLETARSGRISEEMKACAEAEGVTPEFIRQGIEKGTIVVCRNINHSGIKPLAIGEGLRTKTNANIGTSKDHTDVELELTKLKVATDAGADAVMDLSTGGDLAAIRKSIMEAAKVAIGTVPIYQAACKIIAQEKAIAEMTADDMFDVIEENGRDGVDFITVHCGVTRQSVAAIEEQGRVLGIVSRGGSMTANWMACNNQENPLYEQYDRLLEIAKRYDMVLSLGDGLRPGAIDDATDRGQLQELIILGKLARRAREAGVQVMIEGPGHVPIRDIEANIKLQKKICEGAPFYVLGPLPTDIAPGYDHITSAIGGAIAGAAGADFLCYVTPAEHLRLPTLDDVRDGVIAARIAAHIADIAKGIPGARQR
;
A
#
# COMPACT_ATOMS: atom_id res chain seq x y z
N MET A 1 -12.35 -1.34 -19.63
CA MET A 1 -12.32 0.11 -19.38
C MET A 1 -12.23 0.29 -17.89
N THR A 2 -11.25 1.04 -17.41
CA THR A 2 -11.02 1.20 -15.96
C THR A 2 -12.08 2.10 -15.32
N GLN A 3 -12.14 2.14 -13.99
CA GLN A 3 -12.97 3.13 -13.28
C GLN A 3 -12.59 4.56 -13.65
N LEU A 4 -11.29 4.84 -13.83
CA LEU A 4 -10.81 6.17 -14.23
C LEU A 4 -11.25 6.56 -15.65
N GLU A 5 -11.14 5.65 -16.62
CA GLU A 5 -11.64 5.90 -17.98
C GLU A 5 -13.16 6.06 -17.99
N THR A 6 -13.88 5.27 -17.18
CA THR A 6 -15.33 5.37 -17.04
C THR A 6 -15.71 6.74 -16.47
N ALA A 7 -15.04 7.20 -15.41
CA ALA A 7 -15.26 8.50 -14.79
C ALA A 7 -15.02 9.66 -15.77
N ARG A 8 -13.92 9.61 -16.53
CA ARG A 8 -13.58 10.61 -17.58
C ARG A 8 -14.58 10.65 -18.73
N SER A 9 -15.25 9.54 -19.01
CA SER A 9 -16.34 9.51 -19.99
C SER A 9 -17.66 10.10 -19.47
N GLY A 10 -17.68 10.64 -18.24
CA GLY A 10 -18.87 11.19 -17.60
C GLY A 10 -19.87 10.13 -17.12
N ARG A 11 -19.45 8.85 -17.07
CA ARG A 11 -20.32 7.73 -16.68
C ARG A 11 -20.09 7.35 -15.23
N ILE A 12 -21.17 6.90 -14.59
CA ILE A 12 -21.17 6.37 -13.21
C ILE A 12 -21.32 4.85 -13.31
N SER A 13 -20.31 4.11 -12.85
CA SER A 13 -20.32 2.65 -12.79
C SER A 13 -21.14 2.13 -11.60
N GLU A 14 -21.41 0.82 -11.59
CA GLU A 14 -22.00 0.17 -10.41
C GLU A 14 -21.06 0.21 -9.21
N GLU A 15 -19.74 0.14 -9.44
CA GLU A 15 -18.76 0.27 -8.37
C GLU A 15 -18.83 1.65 -7.70
N MET A 16 -18.95 2.72 -8.49
CA MET A 16 -19.07 4.08 -7.97
C MET A 16 -20.34 4.25 -7.12
N LYS A 17 -21.46 3.64 -7.53
CA LYS A 17 -22.72 3.66 -6.76
C LYS A 17 -22.58 2.91 -5.44
N ALA A 18 -22.01 1.71 -5.47
CA ALA A 18 -21.81 0.90 -4.27
C ALA A 18 -20.88 1.59 -3.25
N CYS A 19 -19.79 2.20 -3.73
CA CYS A 19 -18.90 3.00 -2.90
C CYS A 19 -19.60 4.24 -2.32
N ALA A 20 -20.41 4.94 -3.12
CA ALA A 20 -21.15 6.11 -2.66
C ALA A 20 -22.15 5.77 -1.56
N GLU A 21 -22.88 4.66 -1.70
CA GLU A 21 -23.79 4.14 -0.67
C GLU A 21 -23.04 3.79 0.62
N ALA A 22 -21.92 3.08 0.51
CA ALA A 22 -21.11 2.69 1.67
C ALA A 22 -20.50 3.88 2.42
N GLU A 23 -20.25 4.99 1.73
CA GLU A 23 -19.65 6.20 2.29
C GLU A 23 -20.68 7.31 2.63
N GLY A 24 -21.95 7.13 2.29
CA GLY A 24 -23.00 8.13 2.53
C GLY A 24 -22.84 9.40 1.69
N VAL A 25 -22.25 9.29 0.49
CA VAL A 25 -22.02 10.39 -0.45
C VAL A 25 -22.78 10.16 -1.76
N THR A 26 -22.75 11.11 -2.70
CA THR A 26 -23.40 10.92 -4.01
C THR A 26 -22.50 10.11 -4.96
N PRO A 27 -23.06 9.32 -5.89
CA PRO A 27 -22.26 8.65 -6.92
C PRO A 27 -21.44 9.62 -7.78
N GLU A 28 -21.95 10.84 -7.98
CA GLU A 28 -21.22 11.89 -8.71
C GLU A 28 -20.00 12.40 -7.92
N PHE A 29 -20.05 12.43 -6.58
CA PHE A 29 -18.89 12.76 -5.75
C PHE A 29 -17.76 11.75 -5.97
N ILE A 30 -18.09 10.45 -5.95
CA ILE A 30 -17.11 9.38 -6.23
C ILE A 30 -16.55 9.51 -7.65
N ARG A 31 -17.41 9.69 -8.67
CA ARG A 31 -16.99 9.84 -10.06
C ARG A 31 -16.00 11.01 -10.23
N GLN A 32 -16.31 12.17 -9.67
CA GLN A 32 -15.45 13.36 -9.73
C GLN A 32 -14.12 13.15 -9.00
N GLY A 33 -14.13 12.49 -7.84
CA GLY A 33 -12.90 12.17 -7.11
C GLY A 33 -11.99 11.23 -7.89
N ILE A 34 -12.56 10.20 -8.54
CA ILE A 34 -11.83 9.30 -9.43
C ILE A 34 -11.25 10.08 -10.62
N GLU A 35 -12.07 10.90 -11.29
CA GLU A 35 -11.61 11.71 -12.44
C GLU A 35 -10.44 12.63 -12.08
N LYS A 36 -10.49 13.27 -10.91
CA LYS A 36 -9.41 14.12 -10.38
C LYS A 36 -8.22 13.33 -9.86
N GLY A 37 -8.39 12.03 -9.61
CA GLY A 37 -7.39 11.16 -9.00
C GLY A 37 -7.22 11.37 -7.50
N THR A 38 -8.20 11.95 -6.81
CA THR A 38 -8.22 12.12 -5.35
C THR A 38 -8.98 10.99 -4.62
N ILE A 39 -9.65 10.12 -5.38
CA ILE A 39 -10.27 8.87 -4.92
C ILE A 39 -9.84 7.74 -5.86
N VAL A 40 -9.52 6.58 -5.31
CA VAL A 40 -9.39 5.32 -6.06
C VAL A 40 -10.49 4.35 -5.65
N VAL A 41 -10.85 3.45 -6.55
CA VAL A 41 -11.75 2.33 -6.28
C VAL A 41 -11.01 1.02 -6.56
N CYS A 42 -10.76 0.26 -5.49
CA CYS A 42 -10.12 -1.04 -5.54
C CYS A 42 -11.18 -2.11 -5.83
N ARG A 43 -11.16 -2.64 -7.05
CA ARG A 43 -11.83 -3.87 -7.45
C ARG A 43 -11.30 -4.32 -8.81
N ASN A 44 -10.41 -5.29 -8.80
CA ASN A 44 -9.94 -5.91 -10.05
C ASN A 44 -11.13 -6.54 -10.78
N ILE A 45 -11.12 -6.49 -12.11
CA ILE A 45 -12.19 -7.07 -12.95
C ILE A 45 -12.43 -8.56 -12.69
N ASN A 46 -11.42 -9.29 -12.20
CA ASN A 46 -11.50 -10.70 -11.86
C ASN A 46 -11.94 -10.95 -10.40
N HIS A 47 -11.97 -9.93 -9.54
CA HIS A 47 -12.38 -10.04 -8.13
C HIS A 47 -13.83 -9.64 -7.91
N SER A 48 -14.74 -10.32 -8.60
CA SER A 48 -16.17 -9.98 -8.59
C SER A 48 -16.88 -10.30 -7.27
N GLY A 49 -16.29 -11.15 -6.41
CA GLY A 49 -16.90 -11.65 -5.16
C GLY A 49 -16.90 -10.68 -3.97
N ILE A 50 -16.34 -9.47 -4.13
CA ILE A 50 -16.25 -8.46 -3.06
C ILE A 50 -17.05 -7.20 -3.39
N LYS A 51 -17.37 -6.43 -2.35
CA LYS A 51 -17.80 -5.03 -2.53
C LYS A 51 -16.58 -4.19 -2.90
N PRO A 52 -16.70 -3.25 -3.86
CA PRO A 52 -15.62 -2.33 -4.19
C PRO A 52 -15.28 -1.45 -2.98
N LEU A 53 -14.00 -1.11 -2.84
CA LEU A 53 -13.49 -0.24 -1.78
C LEU A 53 -13.06 1.11 -2.37
N ALA A 54 -13.68 2.20 -1.94
CA ALA A 54 -13.22 3.55 -2.26
C ALA A 54 -12.27 4.10 -1.18
N ILE A 55 -11.15 4.69 -1.60
CA ILE A 55 -10.13 5.27 -0.74
C ILE A 55 -9.82 6.67 -1.25
N GLY A 56 -9.89 7.69 -0.39
CA GLY A 56 -9.49 9.04 -0.78
C GLY A 56 -10.22 10.17 -0.06
N GLU A 57 -10.05 11.36 -0.62
CA GLU A 57 -10.48 12.62 -0.01
C GLU A 57 -12.00 12.67 0.23
N GLY A 58 -12.39 13.14 1.42
CA GLY A 58 -13.79 13.28 1.82
C GLY A 58 -14.51 11.97 2.17
N LEU A 59 -13.81 10.84 2.11
CA LEU A 59 -14.31 9.54 2.56
C LEU A 59 -13.82 9.23 3.98
N ARG A 60 -14.40 8.20 4.60
CA ARG A 60 -13.89 7.65 5.88
C ARG A 60 -12.49 7.10 5.69
N THR A 61 -11.58 7.35 6.63
CA THR A 61 -10.23 6.79 6.62
C THR A 61 -10.32 5.26 6.69
N LYS A 62 -9.63 4.57 5.76
CA LYS A 62 -9.62 3.11 5.65
C LYS A 62 -8.47 2.51 6.45
N THR A 63 -8.56 1.22 6.71
CA THR A 63 -7.54 0.44 7.42
C THR A 63 -7.15 -0.82 6.64
N ASN A 64 -5.86 -1.10 6.58
CA ASN A 64 -5.30 -2.32 5.99
C ASN A 64 -4.70 -3.21 7.07
N ALA A 65 -4.89 -4.53 6.94
CA ALA A 65 -4.15 -5.53 7.71
C ALA A 65 -3.18 -6.31 6.81
N ASN A 66 -1.98 -6.59 7.29
CA ASN A 66 -1.01 -7.43 6.60
C ASN A 66 -1.03 -8.85 7.16
N ILE A 67 -1.19 -9.83 6.29
CA ILE A 67 -0.99 -11.24 6.58
C ILE A 67 0.11 -11.79 5.67
N GLY A 68 0.48 -13.04 5.84
CA GLY A 68 1.40 -13.72 4.93
C GLY A 68 2.30 -14.72 5.62
N THR A 69 2.68 -15.74 4.86
CA THR A 69 3.63 -16.76 5.27
C THR A 69 5.08 -16.26 5.22
N SER A 70 5.99 -16.97 5.90
CA SER A 70 7.43 -16.77 5.79
C SER A 70 8.14 -18.10 5.51
N LYS A 71 9.44 -18.02 5.18
CA LYS A 71 10.30 -19.21 5.05
C LYS A 71 10.33 -20.07 6.31
N ASP A 72 10.25 -19.45 7.48
CA ASP A 72 10.30 -20.13 8.77
C ASP A 72 8.92 -20.68 9.19
N HIS A 73 7.85 -20.12 8.65
CA HIS A 73 6.48 -20.51 8.98
C HIS A 73 5.55 -20.39 7.77
N THR A 74 5.34 -21.52 7.09
CA THR A 74 4.42 -21.65 5.94
C THR A 74 3.21 -22.47 6.37
N ASP A 75 2.15 -21.78 6.82
CA ASP A 75 0.87 -22.39 7.21
C ASP A 75 -0.29 -21.63 6.58
N VAL A 76 -0.87 -22.20 5.52
CA VAL A 76 -1.94 -21.55 4.75
C VAL A 76 -3.23 -21.44 5.56
N GLU A 77 -3.55 -22.45 6.37
CA GLU A 77 -4.77 -22.45 7.19
C GLU A 77 -4.70 -21.38 8.28
N LEU A 78 -3.50 -21.16 8.85
CA LEU A 78 -3.29 -20.04 9.76
C LEU A 78 -3.48 -18.70 9.06
N GLU A 79 -2.96 -18.50 7.86
CA GLU A 79 -3.13 -17.24 7.12
C GLU A 79 -4.60 -17.00 6.71
N LEU A 80 -5.34 -18.04 6.34
CA LEU A 80 -6.79 -17.96 6.13
C LEU A 80 -7.54 -17.60 7.42
N THR A 81 -7.08 -18.12 8.56
CA THR A 81 -7.63 -17.75 9.87
C THR A 81 -7.34 -16.29 10.22
N LYS A 82 -6.11 -15.81 9.95
CA LYS A 82 -5.74 -14.39 10.13
C LYS A 82 -6.55 -13.47 9.23
N LEU A 83 -6.76 -13.83 7.97
CA LEU A 83 -7.64 -13.11 7.03
C LEU A 83 -9.04 -12.92 7.62
N LYS A 84 -9.61 -14.01 8.17
CA LYS A 84 -10.92 -13.97 8.84
C LYS A 84 -10.89 -13.08 10.08
N VAL A 85 -9.89 -13.23 10.95
CA VAL A 85 -9.75 -12.41 12.16
C VAL A 85 -9.63 -10.92 11.82
N ALA A 86 -8.83 -10.56 10.82
CA ALA A 86 -8.65 -9.17 10.41
C ALA A 86 -9.95 -8.57 9.86
N THR A 87 -10.66 -9.34 9.04
CA THR A 87 -11.94 -8.94 8.44
C THR A 87 -13.03 -8.80 9.50
N ASP A 88 -13.15 -9.76 10.43
CA ASP A 88 -14.10 -9.72 11.55
C ASP A 88 -13.81 -8.56 12.51
N ALA A 89 -12.52 -8.19 12.68
CA ALA A 89 -12.12 -7.01 13.44
C ALA A 89 -12.38 -5.69 12.69
N GLY A 90 -12.70 -5.76 11.40
CA GLY A 90 -13.18 -4.65 10.58
C GLY A 90 -12.13 -3.98 9.71
N ALA A 91 -11.05 -4.68 9.33
CA ALA A 91 -10.13 -4.20 8.30
C ALA A 91 -10.89 -3.96 6.97
N ASP A 92 -10.62 -2.83 6.31
CA ASP A 92 -11.26 -2.48 5.04
C ASP A 92 -10.58 -3.20 3.85
N ALA A 93 -9.29 -3.51 3.99
CA ALA A 93 -8.51 -4.29 3.04
C ALA A 93 -7.50 -5.18 3.77
N VAL A 94 -6.97 -6.17 3.05
CA VAL A 94 -5.90 -7.03 3.53
C VAL A 94 -4.81 -7.16 2.47
N MET A 95 -3.54 -7.13 2.88
CA MET A 95 -2.43 -7.46 1.99
C MET A 95 -1.84 -8.83 2.30
N ASP A 96 -1.65 -9.65 1.26
CA ASP A 96 -0.85 -10.86 1.33
C ASP A 96 0.62 -10.51 1.07
N LEU A 97 1.42 -10.56 2.13
CA LEU A 97 2.86 -10.29 2.13
C LEU A 97 3.69 -11.58 2.28
N SER A 98 3.12 -12.72 1.85
CA SER A 98 3.78 -14.03 1.89
C SER A 98 5.17 -14.01 1.23
N THR A 99 6.10 -14.73 1.84
CA THR A 99 7.51 -14.88 1.40
C THR A 99 8.08 -16.29 1.57
N GLY A 100 7.22 -17.26 1.92
CA GLY A 100 7.59 -18.68 1.99
C GLY A 100 6.51 -19.58 1.40
N GLY A 101 6.91 -20.75 0.90
CA GLY A 101 5.99 -21.69 0.24
C GLY A 101 5.66 -21.32 -1.21
N ASP A 102 4.57 -21.91 -1.72
CA ASP A 102 4.05 -21.61 -3.05
C ASP A 102 3.13 -20.39 -2.99
N LEU A 103 3.72 -19.21 -3.17
CA LEU A 103 3.01 -17.92 -3.09
C LEU A 103 1.88 -17.80 -4.12
N ALA A 104 1.96 -18.50 -5.26
CA ALA A 104 0.88 -18.47 -6.25
C ALA A 104 -0.34 -19.24 -5.73
N ALA A 105 -0.11 -20.43 -5.17
CA ALA A 105 -1.17 -21.22 -4.55
C ALA A 105 -1.75 -20.52 -3.32
N ILE A 106 -0.90 -19.99 -2.43
CA ILE A 106 -1.31 -19.28 -1.22
C ILE A 106 -2.19 -18.07 -1.56
N ARG A 107 -1.74 -17.22 -2.49
CA ARG A 107 -2.52 -16.07 -2.94
C ARG A 107 -3.89 -16.49 -3.46
N LYS A 108 -3.97 -17.53 -4.29
CA LYS A 108 -5.26 -18.02 -4.81
C LYS A 108 -6.20 -18.45 -3.69
N SER A 109 -5.70 -19.19 -2.69
CA SER A 109 -6.50 -19.55 -1.51
C SER A 109 -7.00 -18.32 -0.74
N ILE A 110 -6.14 -17.30 -0.56
CA ILE A 110 -6.54 -16.03 0.08
C ILE A 110 -7.60 -15.30 -0.74
N MET A 111 -7.41 -15.17 -2.05
CA MET A 111 -8.36 -14.51 -2.96
C MET A 111 -9.73 -15.20 -2.95
N GLU A 112 -9.78 -16.53 -2.93
CA GLU A 112 -11.02 -17.30 -2.86
C GLU A 112 -11.78 -17.07 -1.53
N ALA A 113 -11.05 -16.98 -0.43
CA ALA A 113 -11.61 -16.80 0.91
C ALA A 113 -12.01 -15.33 1.21
N ALA A 114 -11.31 -14.36 0.61
CA ALA A 114 -11.45 -12.95 0.91
C ALA A 114 -12.87 -12.41 0.65
N LYS A 115 -13.25 -11.42 1.46
CA LYS A 115 -14.49 -10.63 1.34
C LYS A 115 -14.23 -9.12 1.31
N VAL A 116 -12.96 -8.74 1.26
CA VAL A 116 -12.42 -7.37 1.27
C VAL A 116 -11.41 -7.24 0.14
N ALA A 117 -11.03 -6.01 -0.19
CA ALA A 117 -10.00 -5.76 -1.19
C ALA A 117 -8.66 -6.39 -0.76
N ILE A 118 -7.98 -7.05 -1.71
CA ILE A 118 -6.69 -7.70 -1.49
C ILE A 118 -5.57 -6.97 -2.22
N GLY A 119 -4.51 -6.67 -1.49
CA GLY A 119 -3.26 -6.15 -2.06
C GLY A 119 -2.09 -7.11 -1.96
N THR A 120 -1.07 -6.91 -2.80
CA THR A 120 0.18 -7.68 -2.75
C THR A 120 1.40 -6.81 -3.02
N VAL A 121 2.59 -7.38 -2.79
CA VAL A 121 3.89 -6.80 -3.20
C VAL A 121 4.54 -7.78 -4.19
N PRO A 122 4.30 -7.64 -5.52
CA PRO A 122 4.69 -8.66 -6.51
C PRO A 122 6.17 -9.05 -6.51
N ILE A 123 7.08 -8.13 -6.16
CA ILE A 123 8.52 -8.42 -6.09
C ILE A 123 8.86 -9.50 -5.05
N TYR A 124 8.02 -9.72 -4.03
CA TYR A 124 8.22 -10.80 -3.06
C TYR A 124 8.04 -12.18 -3.70
N GLN A 125 7.00 -12.33 -4.52
CA GLN A 125 6.78 -13.56 -5.27
C GLN A 125 7.86 -13.75 -6.34
N ALA A 126 8.26 -12.70 -7.05
CA ALA A 126 9.32 -12.78 -8.04
C ALA A 126 10.63 -13.26 -7.38
N ALA A 127 11.03 -12.65 -6.25
CA ALA A 127 12.19 -13.08 -5.49
C ALA A 127 12.09 -14.55 -5.02
N CYS A 128 10.93 -14.99 -4.53
CA CYS A 128 10.74 -16.38 -4.09
C CYS A 128 10.86 -17.37 -5.26
N LYS A 129 10.33 -17.03 -6.45
CA LYS A 129 10.48 -17.86 -7.66
C LYS A 129 11.95 -18.01 -8.06
N ILE A 130 12.72 -16.92 -8.00
CA ILE A 130 14.15 -16.94 -8.34
C ILE A 130 14.95 -17.76 -7.33
N ILE A 131 14.67 -17.62 -6.03
CA ILE A 131 15.29 -18.44 -4.98
C ILE A 131 14.96 -19.93 -5.16
N ALA A 132 13.72 -20.27 -5.53
CA ALA A 132 13.31 -21.66 -5.78
C ALA A 132 14.01 -22.28 -7.00
N GLN A 133 14.56 -21.47 -7.90
CA GLN A 133 15.42 -21.90 -9.01
C GLN A 133 16.91 -21.98 -8.62
N GLU A 134 17.24 -21.87 -7.33
CA GLU A 134 18.62 -21.83 -6.80
C GLU A 134 19.46 -20.67 -7.34
N LYS A 135 18.81 -19.57 -7.75
CA LYS A 135 19.45 -18.35 -8.24
C LYS A 135 19.46 -17.25 -7.18
N ALA A 136 20.42 -16.34 -7.28
CA ALA A 136 20.41 -15.12 -6.48
C ALA A 136 19.29 -14.19 -6.94
N ILE A 137 18.66 -13.44 -6.02
CA ILE A 137 17.63 -12.44 -6.35
C ILE A 137 18.14 -11.42 -7.38
N ALA A 138 19.44 -11.13 -7.37
CA ALA A 138 20.09 -10.24 -8.35
C ALA A 138 20.02 -10.77 -9.80
N GLU A 139 19.84 -12.06 -10.01
CA GLU A 139 19.70 -12.69 -11.34
C GLU A 139 18.27 -12.62 -11.88
N MET A 140 17.32 -12.07 -11.11
CA MET A 140 15.96 -11.80 -11.57
C MET A 140 15.99 -10.89 -12.79
N THR A 141 15.25 -11.22 -13.85
CA THR A 141 15.12 -10.34 -15.01
C THR A 141 13.94 -9.38 -14.84
N ALA A 142 13.89 -8.33 -15.67
CA ALA A 142 12.69 -7.48 -15.75
C ALA A 142 11.45 -8.31 -16.12
N ASP A 143 11.58 -9.28 -17.02
CA ASP A 143 10.47 -10.15 -17.42
C ASP A 143 9.95 -10.99 -16.25
N ASP A 144 10.82 -11.53 -15.40
CA ASP A 144 10.39 -12.24 -14.19
C ASP A 144 9.53 -11.35 -13.26
N MET A 145 9.90 -10.07 -13.12
CA MET A 145 9.12 -9.11 -12.32
C MET A 145 7.75 -8.85 -12.95
N PHE A 146 7.72 -8.54 -14.25
CA PHE A 146 6.48 -8.20 -14.96
C PHE A 146 5.54 -9.40 -15.12
N ASP A 147 6.06 -10.61 -15.33
CA ASP A 147 5.27 -11.84 -15.42
C ASP A 147 4.54 -12.13 -14.11
N VAL A 148 5.18 -11.86 -12.98
CA VAL A 148 4.56 -11.98 -11.66
C VAL A 148 3.50 -10.91 -11.43
N ILE A 149 3.73 -9.67 -11.86
CA ILE A 149 2.70 -8.61 -11.80
C ILE A 149 1.47 -8.99 -12.64
N GLU A 150 1.70 -9.52 -13.85
CA GLU A 150 0.65 -10.04 -14.73
C GLU A 150 -0.11 -11.22 -14.09
N GLU A 151 0.60 -12.11 -13.39
CA GLU A 151 -0.02 -13.21 -12.65
C GLU A 151 -0.93 -12.71 -11.52
N ASN A 152 -0.50 -11.70 -10.76
CA ASN A 152 -1.32 -11.09 -9.70
C ASN A 152 -2.59 -10.44 -10.28
N GLY A 153 -2.46 -9.75 -11.42
CA GLY A 153 -3.61 -9.18 -12.13
C GLY A 153 -4.61 -10.24 -12.60
N ARG A 154 -4.12 -11.35 -13.16
CA ARG A 154 -4.95 -12.50 -13.56
C ARG A 154 -5.69 -13.14 -12.40
N ASP A 155 -5.03 -13.27 -11.25
CA ASP A 155 -5.62 -13.87 -10.05
C ASP A 155 -6.59 -12.93 -9.30
N GLY A 156 -6.73 -11.68 -9.75
CA GLY A 156 -7.73 -10.76 -9.22
C GLY A 156 -7.23 -9.83 -8.12
N VAL A 157 -5.92 -9.68 -7.90
CA VAL A 157 -5.40 -8.73 -6.89
C VAL A 157 -5.89 -7.32 -7.21
N ASP A 158 -6.45 -6.61 -6.22
CA ASP A 158 -7.13 -5.33 -6.42
C ASP A 158 -6.14 -4.15 -6.50
N PHE A 159 -5.07 -4.21 -5.71
CA PHE A 159 -4.01 -3.21 -5.74
C PHE A 159 -2.64 -3.85 -5.53
N ILE A 160 -1.61 -3.29 -6.16
CA ILE A 160 -0.24 -3.82 -6.05
C ILE A 160 0.72 -2.73 -5.58
N THR A 161 1.55 -3.08 -4.61
CA THR A 161 2.65 -2.22 -4.17
C THR A 161 3.86 -2.41 -5.08
N VAL A 162 4.24 -1.32 -5.76
CA VAL A 162 5.33 -1.29 -6.73
C VAL A 162 6.31 -0.17 -6.37
N HIS A 163 7.58 -0.54 -6.17
CA HIS A 163 8.62 0.36 -5.66
C HIS A 163 9.27 1.15 -6.80
N CYS A 164 8.47 1.78 -7.67
CA CYS A 164 8.95 2.51 -8.84
C CYS A 164 9.72 3.79 -8.49
N GLY A 165 9.59 4.29 -7.25
CA GLY A 165 10.29 5.47 -6.76
C GLY A 165 11.75 5.21 -6.37
N VAL A 166 12.11 3.94 -6.14
CA VAL A 166 13.48 3.52 -5.85
C VAL A 166 14.28 3.53 -7.15
N THR A 167 14.93 4.65 -7.40
CA THR A 167 15.82 4.89 -8.55
C THR A 167 17.26 5.04 -8.08
N ARG A 168 18.23 4.91 -8.98
CA ARG A 168 19.65 5.19 -8.68
C ARG A 168 19.84 6.57 -8.05
N GLN A 169 19.11 7.57 -8.53
CA GLN A 169 19.15 8.93 -7.97
C GLN A 169 18.67 8.97 -6.51
N SER A 170 17.55 8.30 -6.21
CA SER A 170 16.98 8.30 -4.86
C SER A 170 17.82 7.49 -3.86
N VAL A 171 18.44 6.39 -4.32
CA VAL A 171 19.35 5.57 -3.49
C VAL A 171 20.63 6.35 -3.19
N ALA A 172 21.22 7.03 -4.18
CA ALA A 172 22.39 7.87 -3.97
C ALA A 172 22.13 8.97 -2.93
N ALA A 173 20.92 9.56 -2.89
CA ALA A 173 20.57 10.55 -1.89
C ALA A 173 20.60 10.01 -0.45
N ILE A 174 20.27 8.73 -0.24
CA ILE A 174 20.41 8.05 1.06
C ILE A 174 21.89 7.78 1.36
N GLU A 175 22.62 7.22 0.40
CA GLU A 175 24.04 6.86 0.58
C GLU A 175 24.91 8.08 0.92
N GLU A 176 24.63 9.23 0.30
CA GLU A 176 25.32 10.49 0.57
C GLU A 176 24.96 11.09 1.95
N GLN A 177 23.71 10.95 2.37
CA GLN A 177 23.25 11.49 3.65
C GLN A 177 23.66 10.62 4.84
N GLY A 178 23.62 9.30 4.67
CA GLY A 178 23.74 8.32 5.74
C GLY A 178 22.45 8.22 6.57
N ARG A 179 21.97 6.98 6.77
CA ARG A 179 20.84 6.65 7.64
C ARG A 179 21.30 5.80 8.81
N VAL A 180 20.55 5.86 9.91
CA VAL A 180 20.72 4.98 11.07
C VAL A 180 20.36 3.54 10.71
N LEU A 181 19.22 3.32 10.04
CA LEU A 181 18.75 1.96 9.69
C LEU A 181 18.78 1.65 8.19
N GLY A 182 19.27 2.57 7.35
CA GLY A 182 19.36 2.37 5.91
C GLY A 182 17.99 2.22 5.23
N ILE A 183 17.85 1.23 4.35
CA ILE A 183 16.60 0.93 3.63
C ILE A 183 15.86 -0.19 4.36
N VAL A 184 14.79 0.17 5.08
CA VAL A 184 13.96 -0.79 5.85
C VAL A 184 12.81 -1.40 5.04
N SER A 185 12.47 -0.83 3.88
CA SER A 185 11.50 -1.47 2.99
C SER A 185 12.11 -2.72 2.38
N ARG A 186 11.48 -3.87 2.57
CA ARG A 186 11.91 -5.13 1.95
C ARG A 186 11.90 -5.04 0.42
N GLY A 187 10.83 -4.51 -0.17
CA GLY A 187 10.76 -4.37 -1.61
C GLY A 187 11.71 -3.29 -2.13
N GLY A 188 11.89 -2.20 -1.37
CA GLY A 188 12.88 -1.16 -1.69
C GLY A 188 14.32 -1.67 -1.65
N SER A 189 14.69 -2.46 -0.63
CA SER A 189 16.04 -3.01 -0.49
C SER A 189 16.33 -4.09 -1.54
N MET A 190 15.35 -4.93 -1.89
CA MET A 190 15.46 -5.88 -3.01
C MET A 190 15.73 -5.15 -4.33
N THR A 191 14.99 -4.08 -4.63
CA THR A 191 15.17 -3.27 -5.84
C THR A 191 16.52 -2.55 -5.86
N ALA A 192 16.91 -1.90 -4.75
CA ALA A 192 18.19 -1.21 -4.64
C ALA A 192 19.37 -2.17 -4.83
N ASN A 193 19.33 -3.34 -4.19
CA ASN A 193 20.35 -4.36 -4.36
C ASN A 193 20.40 -4.89 -5.80
N TRP A 194 19.24 -5.14 -6.43
CA TRP A 194 19.17 -5.56 -7.82
C TRP A 194 19.83 -4.55 -8.76
N MET A 195 19.54 -3.25 -8.60
CA MET A 195 20.15 -2.19 -9.39
C MET A 195 21.67 -2.15 -9.21
N ALA A 196 22.15 -2.28 -7.98
CA ALA A 196 23.58 -2.27 -7.67
C ALA A 196 24.32 -3.45 -8.31
N CYS A 197 23.76 -4.67 -8.23
CA CYS A 197 24.36 -5.87 -8.81
C CYS A 197 24.39 -5.85 -10.35
N ASN A 198 23.37 -5.25 -10.98
CA ASN A 198 23.24 -5.24 -12.44
C ASN A 198 23.76 -3.95 -13.10
N ASN A 199 24.12 -2.93 -12.30
CA ASN A 199 24.45 -1.57 -12.76
C ASN A 199 23.39 -1.01 -13.74
N GLN A 200 22.11 -1.27 -13.44
CA GLN A 200 20.95 -0.86 -14.23
C GLN A 200 20.01 -0.01 -13.38
N GLU A 201 19.12 0.74 -14.04
CA GLU A 201 18.04 1.44 -13.36
C GLU A 201 16.91 0.46 -13.00
N ASN A 202 16.06 0.84 -12.05
CA ASN A 202 14.90 0.06 -11.64
C ASN A 202 13.98 -0.26 -12.85
N PRO A 203 13.74 -1.54 -13.19
CA PRO A 203 12.91 -1.90 -14.34
C PRO A 203 11.48 -1.38 -14.25
N LEU A 204 10.92 -1.28 -13.04
CA LEU A 204 9.57 -0.76 -12.83
C LEU A 204 9.50 0.76 -13.01
N TYR A 205 10.63 1.46 -12.96
CA TYR A 205 10.74 2.88 -13.30
C TYR A 205 11.02 3.08 -14.80
N GLU A 206 12.01 2.36 -15.34
CA GLU A 206 12.44 2.49 -16.74
C GLU A 206 11.36 2.01 -17.72
N GLN A 207 10.69 0.91 -17.40
CA GLN A 207 9.62 0.32 -18.21
C GLN A 207 8.22 0.61 -17.63
N TYR A 208 8.02 1.80 -17.06
CA TYR A 208 6.76 2.15 -16.40
C TYR A 208 5.53 2.01 -17.32
N ASP A 209 5.67 2.26 -18.64
CA ASP A 209 4.53 2.12 -19.56
C ASP A 209 4.05 0.65 -19.65
N ARG A 210 4.97 -0.32 -19.61
CA ARG A 210 4.64 -1.76 -19.53
C ARG A 210 3.86 -2.08 -18.25
N LEU A 211 4.25 -1.46 -17.12
CA LEU A 211 3.51 -1.60 -15.86
C LEU A 211 2.09 -1.05 -15.97
N LEU A 212 1.93 0.12 -16.59
CA LEU A 212 0.63 0.76 -16.80
C LEU A 212 -0.27 -0.10 -17.70
N GLU A 213 0.26 -0.69 -18.77
CA GLU A 213 -0.48 -1.60 -19.65
C GLU A 213 -1.01 -2.84 -18.91
N ILE A 214 -0.21 -3.42 -18.01
CA ILE A 214 -0.63 -4.55 -17.18
C ILE A 214 -1.73 -4.10 -16.20
N ALA A 215 -1.48 -3.06 -15.40
CA ALA A 215 -2.43 -2.57 -14.41
C ALA A 215 -3.79 -2.19 -15.03
N LYS A 216 -3.75 -1.53 -16.19
CA LYS A 216 -4.94 -1.12 -16.94
C LYS A 216 -5.79 -2.30 -17.43
N ARG A 217 -5.17 -3.41 -17.84
CA ARG A 217 -5.92 -4.58 -18.34
C ARG A 217 -6.83 -5.19 -17.28
N TYR A 218 -6.44 -5.10 -16.01
CA TYR A 218 -7.15 -5.70 -14.89
C TYR A 218 -7.86 -4.70 -13.99
N ASP A 219 -7.74 -3.39 -14.27
CA ASP A 219 -8.17 -2.28 -13.41
C ASP A 219 -7.56 -2.37 -11.99
N MET A 220 -6.29 -2.78 -11.91
CA MET A 220 -5.55 -2.75 -10.66
C MET A 220 -5.21 -1.32 -10.28
N VAL A 221 -5.35 -1.00 -8.99
CA VAL A 221 -4.81 0.25 -8.43
C VAL A 221 -3.32 0.07 -8.19
N LEU A 222 -2.51 1.00 -8.69
CA LEU A 222 -1.10 1.05 -8.33
C LEU A 222 -0.95 1.72 -6.96
N SER A 223 -0.45 0.97 -5.98
CA SER A 223 0.06 1.51 -4.72
C SER A 223 1.54 1.82 -4.94
N LEU A 224 1.88 3.08 -5.21
CA LEU A 224 3.26 3.45 -5.46
C LEU A 224 4.04 3.43 -4.14
N GLY A 225 4.87 2.39 -3.97
CA GLY A 225 5.51 2.03 -2.71
C GLY A 225 6.58 3.02 -2.25
N ASP A 226 6.70 3.15 -0.94
CA ASP A 226 7.69 3.98 -0.25
C ASP A 226 8.95 3.18 0.08
N GLY A 227 9.66 2.76 -0.96
CA GLY A 227 10.85 1.93 -0.84
C GLY A 227 11.96 2.55 -0.01
N LEU A 228 11.97 3.87 0.12
CA LEU A 228 12.92 4.65 0.88
C LEU A 228 12.25 5.31 2.10
N ARG A 229 11.20 4.72 2.68
CA ARG A 229 10.65 5.23 3.95
C ARG A 229 11.66 5.18 5.11
N PRO A 230 11.54 6.06 6.11
CA PRO A 230 12.33 6.02 7.33
C PRO A 230 11.92 4.86 8.23
N GLY A 231 12.92 4.16 8.77
CA GLY A 231 12.76 3.09 9.77
C GLY A 231 13.10 3.49 11.20
N ALA A 232 13.63 4.70 11.38
CA ALA A 232 13.89 5.32 12.67
C ALA A 232 13.46 6.78 12.59
N ILE A 233 13.10 7.38 13.73
CA ILE A 233 12.71 8.79 13.79
C ILE A 233 13.84 9.74 13.35
N ASP A 234 15.10 9.31 13.48
CA ASP A 234 16.28 10.07 13.05
C ASP A 234 16.44 10.10 11.52
N ASP A 235 15.87 9.12 10.82
CA ASP A 235 15.90 9.03 9.35
C ASP A 235 14.70 9.75 8.72
N ALA A 236 13.79 10.31 9.53
CA ALA A 236 12.53 10.87 9.06
C ALA A 236 12.71 12.18 8.28
N THR A 237 11.95 12.30 7.18
CA THR A 237 11.93 13.49 6.30
C THR A 237 13.31 13.77 5.69
N ASP A 238 14.08 12.72 5.43
CA ASP A 238 15.41 12.82 4.83
C ASP A 238 15.37 13.01 3.31
N ARG A 239 16.55 13.23 2.70
CA ARG A 239 16.65 13.48 1.26
C ARG A 239 16.16 12.29 0.43
N GLY A 240 16.46 11.07 0.86
CA GLY A 240 16.03 9.85 0.19
C GLY A 240 14.51 9.73 0.10
N GLN A 241 13.84 9.88 1.24
CA GLN A 241 12.39 9.83 1.34
C GLN A 241 11.74 10.91 0.47
N LEU A 242 12.22 12.16 0.55
CA LEU A 242 11.64 13.27 -0.22
C LEU A 242 11.91 13.12 -1.72
N GLN A 243 13.09 12.62 -2.11
CA GLN A 243 13.43 12.36 -3.50
C GLN A 243 12.52 11.28 -4.10
N GLU A 244 12.28 10.19 -3.37
CA GLU A 244 11.32 9.16 -3.77
C GLU A 244 9.92 9.77 -3.95
N LEU A 245 9.41 10.51 -2.97
CA LEU A 245 8.08 11.13 -3.03
C LEU A 245 7.90 12.03 -4.27
N ILE A 246 8.92 12.81 -4.64
CA ILE A 246 8.91 13.65 -5.85
C ILE A 246 8.80 12.79 -7.11
N ILE A 247 9.51 11.66 -7.17
CA ILE A 247 9.43 10.72 -8.28
C ILE A 247 8.02 10.11 -8.33
N LEU A 248 7.48 9.66 -7.20
CA LEU A 248 6.15 9.08 -7.12
C LEU A 248 5.06 10.06 -7.59
N GLY A 249 5.16 11.36 -7.27
CA GLY A 249 4.23 12.37 -7.79
C GLY A 249 4.21 12.45 -9.32
N LYS A 250 5.39 12.35 -9.98
CA LYS A 250 5.49 12.30 -11.45
C LYS A 250 4.87 11.03 -12.01
N LEU A 251 5.16 9.88 -11.40
CA LEU A 251 4.65 8.58 -11.83
C LEU A 251 3.13 8.46 -11.63
N ALA A 252 2.58 9.06 -10.58
CA ALA A 252 1.15 9.14 -10.35
C ALA A 252 0.43 9.92 -11.45
N ARG A 253 0.98 11.06 -11.87
CA ARG A 253 0.44 11.81 -13.02
C ARG A 253 0.45 10.98 -14.29
N ARG A 254 1.56 10.31 -14.61
CA ARG A 254 1.68 9.41 -15.77
C ARG A 254 0.66 8.27 -15.72
N ALA A 255 0.47 7.64 -14.57
CA ALA A 255 -0.53 6.59 -14.38
C ALA A 255 -1.95 7.11 -14.66
N ARG A 256 -2.29 8.28 -14.09
CA ARG A 256 -3.58 8.94 -14.34
C ARG A 256 -3.76 9.23 -15.82
N GLU A 257 -2.77 9.80 -16.51
CA GLU A 257 -2.83 10.07 -17.95
C GLU A 257 -3.11 8.79 -18.76
N ALA A 258 -2.51 7.66 -18.39
CA ALA A 258 -2.75 6.36 -19.01
C ALA A 258 -4.10 5.70 -18.66
N GLY A 259 -4.87 6.27 -17.72
CA GLY A 259 -6.16 5.73 -17.28
C GLY A 259 -6.03 4.67 -16.17
N VAL A 260 -4.91 4.65 -15.45
CA VAL A 260 -4.66 3.77 -14.30
C VAL A 260 -4.86 4.54 -13.00
N GLN A 261 -5.55 3.90 -12.04
CA GLN A 261 -5.80 4.45 -10.71
C GLN A 261 -4.53 4.33 -9.85
N VAL A 262 -4.27 5.32 -8.99
CA VAL A 262 -3.04 5.36 -8.20
C VAL A 262 -3.27 5.89 -6.79
N MET A 263 -2.66 5.24 -5.81
CA MET A 263 -2.44 5.76 -4.45
C MET A 263 -0.94 5.76 -4.15
N ILE A 264 -0.52 6.58 -3.18
CA ILE A 264 0.88 6.73 -2.79
C ILE A 264 1.08 6.09 -1.43
N GLU A 265 2.15 5.33 -1.24
CA GLU A 265 2.57 4.87 0.08
C GLU A 265 3.47 5.91 0.75
N GLY A 266 3.45 5.93 2.08
CA GLY A 266 4.11 6.94 2.89
C GLY A 266 4.62 6.42 4.23
N PRO A 267 5.41 7.26 4.90
CA PRO A 267 6.44 6.83 5.83
C PRO A 267 5.97 6.02 7.03
N GLY A 268 6.94 5.28 7.55
CA GLY A 268 6.85 4.49 8.78
C GLY A 268 7.18 5.30 10.03
N HIS A 269 8.46 5.54 10.33
CA HIS A 269 8.88 6.19 11.58
C HIS A 269 9.03 7.69 11.38
N VAL A 270 8.19 8.50 12.04
CA VAL A 270 8.15 9.96 11.86
C VAL A 270 7.82 10.65 13.19
N PRO A 271 8.73 11.50 13.74
CA PRO A 271 8.43 12.27 14.93
C PRO A 271 7.12 13.03 14.82
N ILE A 272 6.37 13.13 15.93
CA ILE A 272 5.02 13.72 15.95
C ILE A 272 4.93 15.11 15.29
N ARG A 273 5.97 15.94 15.44
CA ARG A 273 6.04 17.29 14.89
C ARG A 273 6.11 17.35 13.36
N ASP A 274 6.56 16.26 12.73
CA ASP A 274 6.86 16.19 11.30
C ASP A 274 5.76 15.45 10.50
N ILE A 275 4.82 14.78 11.19
CA ILE A 275 3.74 13.99 10.57
C ILE A 275 2.87 14.85 9.65
N GLU A 276 2.29 15.94 10.17
CA GLU A 276 1.38 16.79 9.39
C GLU A 276 2.07 17.40 8.16
N ALA A 277 3.35 17.77 8.29
CA ALA A 277 4.14 18.28 7.19
C ALA A 277 4.31 17.24 6.07
N ASN A 278 4.58 15.97 6.43
CA ASN A 278 4.68 14.87 5.46
C ASN A 278 3.37 14.65 4.71
N ILE A 279 2.23 14.64 5.41
CA ILE A 279 0.92 14.47 4.77
C ILE A 279 0.63 15.61 3.78
N LYS A 280 0.81 16.87 4.21
CA LYS A 280 0.57 18.04 3.35
C LYS A 280 1.51 18.07 2.14
N LEU A 281 2.76 17.66 2.33
CA LEU A 281 3.75 17.60 1.26
C LEU A 281 3.34 16.59 0.19
N GLN A 282 2.94 15.37 0.58
CA GLN A 282 2.42 14.39 -0.37
C GLN A 282 1.20 14.92 -1.11
N LYS A 283 0.21 15.47 -0.38
CA LYS A 283 -1.03 15.98 -1.00
C LYS A 283 -0.74 17.06 -2.03
N LYS A 284 0.28 17.89 -1.79
CA LYS A 284 0.71 18.91 -2.75
C LYS A 284 1.46 18.35 -3.95
N ILE A 285 2.46 17.50 -3.74
CA ILE A 285 3.35 16.99 -4.78
C ILE A 285 2.63 15.97 -5.67
N CYS A 286 1.79 15.12 -5.09
CA CYS A 286 1.09 14.05 -5.78
C CYS A 286 -0.33 14.46 -6.25
N GLU A 287 -0.64 15.75 -6.20
CA GLU A 287 -1.89 16.35 -6.68
C GLU A 287 -3.14 15.73 -6.02
N GLY A 288 -3.11 15.55 -4.71
CA GLY A 288 -4.24 15.04 -3.93
C GLY A 288 -4.46 13.53 -4.02
N ALA A 289 -3.56 12.77 -4.66
CA ALA A 289 -3.65 11.31 -4.70
C ALA A 289 -3.85 10.72 -3.29
N PRO A 290 -4.65 9.65 -3.14
CA PRO A 290 -4.84 9.00 -1.85
C PRO A 290 -3.52 8.60 -1.23
N PHE A 291 -3.39 8.80 0.09
CA PHE A 291 -2.16 8.56 0.83
C PHE A 291 -2.34 7.41 1.82
N TYR A 292 -1.50 6.39 1.66
CA TYR A 292 -1.48 5.15 2.41
C TYR A 292 -0.23 5.09 3.29
N VAL A 293 -0.38 5.19 4.61
CA VAL A 293 0.76 5.30 5.55
C VAL A 293 0.87 4.11 6.48
N LEU A 294 2.10 3.73 6.84
CA LEU A 294 2.39 2.66 7.80
C LEU A 294 2.54 3.22 9.21
N GLY A 295 1.45 3.26 9.98
CA GLY A 295 1.39 4.04 11.22
C GLY A 295 1.05 5.51 10.93
N PRO A 296 1.98 6.47 11.03
CA PRO A 296 3.41 6.36 11.36
C PRO A 296 3.71 6.16 12.85
N LEU A 297 4.92 5.69 13.19
CA LEU A 297 5.42 5.55 14.56
C LEU A 297 6.15 6.84 14.98
N PRO A 298 5.67 7.58 16.00
CA PRO A 298 6.29 8.81 16.47
C PRO A 298 7.44 8.60 17.46
N THR A 299 7.71 7.35 17.85
CA THR A 299 8.79 6.99 18.78
C THR A 299 9.22 5.55 18.57
N ASP A 300 10.50 5.25 18.80
CA ASP A 300 11.13 3.95 18.53
C ASP A 300 11.41 3.13 19.81
N ILE A 301 10.98 3.64 20.98
CA ILE A 301 11.44 3.11 22.28
C ILE A 301 10.55 2.00 22.86
N ALA A 302 9.48 1.60 22.17
CA ALA A 302 8.44 0.75 22.73
C ALA A 302 8.10 -0.50 21.89
N PRO A 303 9.11 -1.30 21.46
CA PRO A 303 8.84 -2.55 20.75
C PRO A 303 7.97 -3.47 21.62
N GLY A 304 6.97 -4.11 21.00
CA GLY A 304 5.89 -4.81 21.72
C GLY A 304 4.62 -3.97 21.90
N TYR A 305 4.73 -2.65 21.77
CA TYR A 305 3.62 -1.70 21.90
C TYR A 305 3.49 -0.80 20.66
N ASP A 306 4.07 -1.21 19.52
CA ASP A 306 4.09 -0.37 18.32
C ASP A 306 2.71 -0.15 17.68
N HIS A 307 1.75 -1.04 17.92
CA HIS A 307 0.34 -0.80 17.63
C HIS A 307 -0.22 0.46 18.36
N ILE A 308 0.28 0.80 19.55
CA ILE A 308 -0.12 2.01 20.29
C ILE A 308 0.63 3.23 19.73
N THR A 309 1.95 3.12 19.54
CA THR A 309 2.76 4.23 19.03
C THR A 309 2.26 4.64 17.64
N SER A 310 2.06 3.67 16.75
CA SER A 310 1.54 3.88 15.41
C SER A 310 0.10 4.39 15.39
N ALA A 311 -0.77 3.99 16.31
CA ALA A 311 -2.14 4.52 16.38
C ALA A 311 -2.17 6.02 16.70
N ILE A 312 -1.24 6.51 17.53
CA ILE A 312 -1.10 7.95 17.81
C ILE A 312 -0.68 8.68 16.53
N GLY A 313 0.36 8.21 15.85
CA GLY A 313 0.82 8.86 14.63
C GLY A 313 -0.19 8.74 13.49
N GLY A 314 -0.87 7.60 13.35
CA GLY A 314 -1.91 7.34 12.36
C GLY A 314 -3.15 8.20 12.55
N ALA A 315 -3.55 8.49 13.79
CA ALA A 315 -4.64 9.42 14.07
C ALA A 315 -4.30 10.84 13.61
N ILE A 316 -3.06 11.28 13.86
CA ILE A 316 -2.56 12.60 13.45
C ILE A 316 -2.41 12.67 11.93
N ALA A 317 -1.84 11.64 11.31
CA ALA A 317 -1.70 11.53 9.86
C ALA A 317 -3.06 11.55 9.17
N GLY A 318 -4.01 10.75 9.64
CA GLY A 318 -5.37 10.70 9.13
C GLY A 318 -6.11 12.04 9.29
N ALA A 319 -5.98 12.69 10.45
CA ALA A 319 -6.55 14.02 10.69
C ALA A 319 -5.96 15.09 9.75
N ALA A 320 -4.67 14.94 9.36
CA ALA A 320 -4.00 15.81 8.40
C ALA A 320 -4.34 15.49 6.93
N GLY A 321 -5.03 14.37 6.66
CA GLY A 321 -5.48 14.00 5.31
C GLY A 321 -4.98 12.66 4.77
N ALA A 322 -4.35 11.80 5.58
CA ALA A 322 -4.10 10.42 5.15
C ALA A 322 -5.43 9.65 5.03
N ASP A 323 -5.57 8.88 3.95
CA ASP A 323 -6.85 8.25 3.58
C ASP A 323 -6.89 6.77 3.97
N PHE A 324 -5.71 6.15 4.13
CA PHE A 324 -5.57 4.73 4.35
C PHE A 324 -4.44 4.48 5.35
N LEU A 325 -4.72 3.72 6.41
CA LEU A 325 -3.75 3.39 7.46
C LEU A 325 -3.41 1.91 7.38
N CYS A 326 -2.14 1.60 7.12
CA CYS A 326 -1.62 0.25 7.33
C CYS A 326 -1.46 0.06 8.83
N TYR A 327 -2.05 -1.01 9.34
CA TYR A 327 -1.94 -1.31 10.75
C TYR A 327 -0.49 -1.60 11.16
N VAL A 328 -0.24 -1.58 12.46
CA VAL A 328 0.98 -2.10 13.05
C VAL A 328 0.54 -2.98 14.20
N THR A 329 1.15 -4.16 14.32
CA THR A 329 0.77 -5.12 15.36
C THR A 329 1.66 -4.96 16.59
N PRO A 330 1.28 -5.52 17.76
CA PRO A 330 2.20 -5.64 18.88
C PRO A 330 3.49 -6.42 18.54
N ALA A 331 3.46 -7.25 17.50
CA ALA A 331 4.60 -8.06 17.07
C ALA A 331 5.62 -7.31 16.19
N GLU A 332 5.32 -6.08 15.77
CA GLU A 332 6.22 -5.27 14.94
C GLU A 332 7.62 -5.20 15.57
N HIS A 333 8.66 -5.26 14.73
CA HIS A 333 10.07 -5.30 15.12
C HIS A 333 10.52 -6.53 15.94
N LEU A 334 9.63 -7.48 16.25
CA LEU A 334 9.93 -8.59 17.14
C LEU A 334 9.75 -9.97 16.49
N ARG A 335 8.62 -10.22 15.83
CA ARG A 335 8.23 -11.56 15.37
C ARG A 335 7.08 -11.51 14.36
N LEU A 336 6.69 -12.67 13.84
CA LEU A 336 5.44 -12.81 13.09
C LEU A 336 4.22 -12.68 14.03
N PRO A 337 3.15 -11.97 13.60
CA PRO A 337 1.98 -11.75 14.44
C PRO A 337 1.15 -13.02 14.63
N THR A 338 0.64 -13.21 15.85
CA THR A 338 -0.40 -14.19 16.19
C THR A 338 -1.79 -13.69 15.81
N LEU A 339 -2.82 -14.51 16.00
CA LEU A 339 -4.21 -14.11 15.79
C LEU A 339 -4.61 -12.91 16.66
N ASP A 340 -4.18 -12.88 17.92
CA ASP A 340 -4.46 -11.77 18.84
C ASP A 340 -3.71 -10.50 18.41
N ASP A 341 -2.45 -10.63 18.00
CA ASP A 341 -1.66 -9.50 17.49
C ASP A 341 -2.32 -8.86 16.25
N VAL A 342 -2.87 -9.69 15.34
CA VAL A 342 -3.63 -9.22 14.15
C VAL A 342 -4.88 -8.47 14.59
N ARG A 343 -5.67 -9.05 15.51
CA ARG A 343 -6.88 -8.42 16.03
C ARG A 343 -6.58 -7.06 16.68
N ASP A 344 -5.59 -7.00 17.56
CA ASP A 344 -5.22 -5.80 18.29
C ASP A 344 -4.70 -4.70 17.35
N GLY A 345 -3.88 -5.07 16.37
CA GLY A 345 -3.43 -4.13 15.32
C GLY A 345 -4.59 -3.52 14.54
N VAL A 346 -5.58 -4.33 14.14
CA VAL A 346 -6.75 -3.84 13.38
C VAL A 346 -7.58 -2.91 14.25
N ILE A 347 -7.87 -3.29 15.50
CA ILE A 347 -8.64 -2.45 16.41
C ILE A 347 -7.94 -1.11 16.66
N ALA A 348 -6.62 -1.12 16.90
CA ALA A 348 -5.83 0.09 17.09
C ALA A 348 -5.89 1.02 15.86
N ALA A 349 -5.68 0.48 14.66
CA ALA A 349 -5.75 1.25 13.41
C ALA A 349 -7.17 1.81 13.15
N ARG A 350 -8.22 1.06 13.48
CA ARG A 350 -9.61 1.53 13.34
C ARG A 350 -9.96 2.64 14.32
N ILE A 351 -9.45 2.57 15.54
CA ILE A 351 -9.60 3.66 16.52
C ILE A 351 -8.92 4.92 15.97
N ALA A 352 -7.69 4.80 15.47
CA ALA A 352 -6.95 5.90 14.86
C ALA A 352 -7.68 6.50 13.65
N ALA A 353 -8.17 5.66 12.73
CA ALA A 353 -8.96 6.08 11.57
C ALA A 353 -10.25 6.82 11.98
N HIS A 354 -10.93 6.34 13.02
CA HIS A 354 -12.13 7.00 13.51
C HIS A 354 -11.85 8.38 14.16
N ILE A 355 -10.77 8.49 14.93
CA ILE A 355 -10.31 9.78 15.48
C ILE A 355 -10.02 10.76 14.32
N ALA A 356 -9.34 10.28 13.27
CA ALA A 356 -9.09 11.05 12.06
C ALA A 356 -10.40 11.50 11.37
N ASP A 357 -11.40 10.62 11.27
CA ASP A 357 -12.70 10.95 10.67
C ASP A 357 -13.45 12.03 11.47
N ILE A 358 -13.38 12.00 12.81
CA ILE A 358 -13.94 13.05 13.66
C ILE A 358 -13.23 14.38 13.41
N ALA A 359 -11.90 14.37 13.28
CA ALA A 359 -11.10 15.56 13.03
C ALA A 359 -11.37 16.16 11.63
N LYS A 360 -11.50 15.31 10.60
CA LYS A 360 -11.87 15.69 9.23
C LYS A 360 -13.33 16.16 9.10
N GLY A 361 -14.17 15.89 10.12
CA GLY A 361 -15.59 16.24 10.10
C GLY A 361 -16.42 15.35 9.17
N ILE A 362 -16.03 14.08 9.00
CA ILE A 362 -16.76 13.13 8.16
C ILE A 362 -18.20 12.96 8.70
N PRO A 363 -19.25 13.07 7.85
CA PRO A 363 -20.63 12.91 8.28
C PRO A 363 -20.88 11.60 9.03
N GLY A 364 -21.56 11.68 10.18
CA GLY A 364 -21.89 10.52 11.00
C GLY A 364 -20.76 10.04 11.94
N ALA A 365 -19.52 10.55 11.80
CA ALA A 365 -18.40 10.08 12.60
C ALA A 365 -18.58 10.36 14.11
N ARG A 366 -19.16 11.50 14.50
CA ARG A 366 -19.37 11.82 15.92
C ARG A 366 -20.52 11.06 16.58
N GLN A 367 -21.43 10.50 15.80
CA GLN A 367 -22.64 9.84 16.30
C GLN A 367 -22.46 8.34 16.52
N ARG A 368 -21.46 7.74 15.88
CA ARG A 368 -21.08 6.32 16.01
C ARG A 368 -20.28 6.09 17.28
#